data_AF-U6KNA6-F1
#
_entry.id   AF-U6KNA6-F1
#
_cell.length_a   1.000
_cell.length_b   1.000
_cell.length_c   1.000
_cell.angle_alpha   90.00
_cell.angle_beta   90.00
_cell.angle_gamma   90.00
#
_symmetry.space_group_name_H-M   'P 1'
#
loop_
_entity.id
_entity.type
_entity.pdbx_description
1 polymer ?
#
loop_
_entity_poly.entity_id
_entity_poly.type
_entity_poly.pdbx_seq_one_letter_code
_entity_poly.pdbx_strand_id
1 'polypeptide(L)' 'FYDEGCPNCPWLQIDGDRSRVLSCTSPNFSGFVAVIKPQGSWVARHNKLTEGVPGCYAIKVLGDLPDSIKDDAHRFAFTE' A
#
# COMPACT_ATOMS: atom_id res chain seq x y z
N PHE A 1 8.01 -4.61 -5.31
CA PHE A 1 8.37 -3.40 -4.54
C PHE A 1 9.67 -2.76 -5.02
N TYR A 2 10.84 -3.42 -4.97
CA TYR A 2 12.07 -2.79 -5.48
C TYR A 2 12.07 -2.58 -7.00
N ASP A 3 11.65 -3.58 -7.78
CA ASP A 3 11.73 -3.50 -9.25
C ASP A 3 10.61 -2.67 -9.88
N GLU A 4 9.38 -2.78 -9.34
CA GLU A 4 8.16 -2.22 -9.96
C GLU A 4 7.40 -1.23 -9.06
N GLY A 5 7.91 -0.95 -7.85
CA GLY A 5 7.22 -0.08 -6.90
C GLY A 5 5.98 -0.73 -6.26
N CYS A 6 5.06 0.12 -5.80
CA CYS A 6 3.72 -0.28 -5.32
C CYS A 6 2.67 0.20 -6.32
N PRO A 7 1.87 -0.69 -6.92
CA PRO A 7 0.90 -0.31 -7.96
C PRO A 7 -0.26 0.57 -7.44
N ASN A 8 -0.52 0.55 -6.12
CA ASN A 8 -1.57 1.36 -5.50
C ASN A 8 -1.03 2.68 -4.90
N CYS A 9 0.30 2.83 -4.79
CA CYS A 9 0.92 3.93 -4.05
C CYS A 9 2.12 4.49 -4.82
N PRO A 10 1.92 5.04 -6.04
CA PRO A 10 3.02 5.57 -6.86
C PRO A 10 3.77 6.73 -6.17
N TRP A 11 3.06 7.51 -5.35
CA TRP A 11 3.62 8.60 -4.55
C TRP A 11 4.68 8.16 -3.53
N LEU A 12 4.74 6.87 -3.18
CA LEU A 12 5.79 6.35 -2.31
C LEU A 12 7.15 6.34 -3.00
N GLN A 13 7.23 6.24 -4.34
CA GLN A 13 8.49 6.24 -5.10
C GLN A 13 9.55 5.28 -4.53
N ILE A 14 9.16 4.03 -4.29
CA ILE A 14 10.01 3.02 -3.64
C ILE A 14 10.80 2.15 -4.62
N ASP A 15 10.50 2.22 -5.92
CA ASP A 15 11.24 1.50 -6.94
C ASP A 15 12.69 2.00 -7.03
N GLY A 16 13.64 1.08 -7.24
CA GLY A 16 15.07 1.40 -7.26
C GLY A 16 15.69 1.77 -5.91
N ASP A 17 14.90 1.97 -4.85
CA ASP A 17 15.37 2.37 -3.51
C ASP A 17 15.08 1.30 -2.44
N ARG A 18 16.11 0.51 -2.09
CA ARG A 18 15.99 -0.53 -1.05
C ARG A 18 15.69 0.04 0.33
N SER A 19 16.22 1.22 0.67
CA SER A 19 16.01 1.81 2.00
C SER A 19 14.56 2.23 2.15
N ARG A 20 13.99 2.83 1.10
CA ARG A 20 12.59 3.26 1.07
C ARG A 20 11.62 2.08 1.00
N VAL A 21 11.95 1.00 0.29
CA VAL A 21 11.19 -0.26 0.37
C VAL A 21 11.11 -0.77 1.81
N LEU A 22 12.23 -0.82 2.53
CA LEU A 22 12.26 -1.31 3.91
C LEU A 22 11.53 -0.39 4.89
N SER A 23 11.48 0.92 4.64
CA SER A 23 10.77 1.86 5.50
C SER A 23 9.26 1.96 5.19
N CYS A 24 8.85 1.66 3.96
CA CYS A 24 7.45 1.76 3.52
C CYS A 24 6.71 0.41 3.47
N THR A 25 7.40 -0.70 3.70
CA THR A 25 6.79 -2.05 3.74
C THR A 25 7.12 -2.76 5.04
N SER A 26 6.31 -3.74 5.42
CA SER A 26 6.53 -4.53 6.63
C SER A 26 6.41 -6.02 6.34
N PRO A 27 7.37 -6.85 6.79
CA PRO A 27 7.23 -8.30 6.73
C PRO A 27 6.25 -8.81 7.79
N ASN A 28 5.90 -7.99 8.78
CA ASN A 28 5.06 -8.36 9.90
C ASN A 28 3.60 -8.06 9.57
N PHE A 29 2.88 -9.06 9.06
CA PHE A 29 1.45 -8.97 8.77
C PHE A 29 0.70 -10.23 9.26
N SER A 30 -0.61 -10.12 9.41
CA SER A 30 -1.47 -11.24 9.82
C SER A 30 -2.70 -11.35 8.93
N GLY A 31 -2.91 -12.55 8.39
CA GLY A 31 -3.94 -12.86 7.41
C GLY A 31 -3.69 -12.22 6.05
N PHE A 32 -4.13 -12.88 4.98
CA PHE A 32 -4.15 -12.27 3.65
C PHE A 32 -5.43 -12.64 2.89
N VAL A 33 -5.78 -11.80 1.93
CA VAL A 33 -6.91 -11.98 1.02
C VAL A 33 -6.42 -11.80 -0.42
N ALA A 34 -6.84 -12.71 -1.30
CA ALA A 34 -6.71 -12.55 -2.74
C ALA A 34 -7.96 -11.86 -3.28
N VAL A 35 -7.83 -10.62 -3.76
CA VAL A 35 -8.92 -9.82 -4.33
C VAL A 35 -8.84 -9.88 -5.84
N ILE A 36 -9.85 -10.48 -6.47
CA ILE A 36 -9.93 -10.62 -7.93
C ILE A 36 -10.77 -9.49 -8.55
N LYS A 37 -11.91 -9.15 -7.93
CA LYS A 37 -12.85 -8.11 -8.38
C LYS A 37 -13.15 -7.13 -7.23
N PRO A 38 -12.33 -6.07 -7.05
CA PRO A 38 -12.44 -5.14 -5.93
C PRO A 38 -13.81 -4.48 -5.75
N GLN A 39 -14.32 -3.84 -6.81
CA GLN A 39 -15.54 -2.99 -6.77
C GLN A 39 -16.82 -3.75 -6.35
N GLY A 40 -16.89 -5.06 -6.65
CA GLY A 40 -18.04 -5.91 -6.32
C GLY A 40 -17.88 -6.75 -5.04
N SER A 41 -16.70 -6.76 -4.43
CA SER A 41 -16.40 -7.64 -3.30
C SER A 41 -16.75 -7.00 -1.96
N TRP A 42 -17.61 -7.66 -1.18
CA TRP A 42 -17.86 -7.25 0.20
C TRP A 42 -16.56 -7.31 1.04
N VAL A 43 -15.72 -8.33 0.84
CA VAL A 43 -14.44 -8.46 1.55
C VAL A 43 -13.51 -7.29 1.22
N ALA A 44 -13.44 -6.88 -0.05
CA ALA A 44 -12.63 -5.72 -0.44
C ALA A 44 -13.18 -4.44 0.21
N ARG A 45 -14.50 -4.23 0.17
CA ARG A 45 -15.16 -3.07 0.80
C ARG A 45 -14.90 -3.02 2.31
N HIS A 46 -15.04 -4.14 3.01
CA HIS A 46 -14.79 -4.24 4.45
C HIS A 46 -13.36 -3.85 4.82
N ASN A 47 -12.39 -4.18 3.95
CA ASN A 47 -10.97 -3.88 4.15
C ASN A 47 -10.50 -2.59 3.46
N LYS A 48 -11.40 -1.75 2.92
CA LYS A 48 -11.09 -0.51 2.19
C LYS A 48 -10.20 -0.71 0.95
N LEU A 49 -10.40 -1.81 0.23
CA LEU A 49 -9.62 -2.21 -0.95
C LEU A 49 -10.39 -2.05 -2.27
N THR A 50 -11.51 -1.32 -2.31
CA THR A 50 -12.35 -1.22 -3.52
C THR A 50 -11.67 -0.50 -4.69
N GLU A 51 -10.81 0.48 -4.38
CA GLU A 51 -10.04 1.24 -5.36
C GLU A 51 -8.66 0.62 -5.66
N GLY A 52 -8.31 -0.47 -4.97
CA GLY A 52 -7.05 -1.18 -5.20
C GLY A 52 -7.10 -2.03 -6.46
N VAL A 53 -5.93 -2.28 -7.06
CA VAL A 53 -5.80 -3.23 -8.17
C VAL A 53 -6.09 -4.69 -7.73
N PRO A 54 -6.46 -5.61 -8.63
CA PRO A 54 -6.54 -7.03 -8.28
C PRO A 54 -5.19 -7.56 -7.76
N GLY A 55 -5.20 -8.32 -6.68
CA GLY A 55 -3.97 -8.80 -6.05
C GLY A 55 -4.14 -9.37 -4.65
N CYS A 56 -3.02 -9.67 -4.00
CA CYS A 56 -2.97 -10.16 -2.62
C CYS A 56 -2.73 -9.00 -1.65
N TYR A 57 -3.55 -8.94 -0.60
CA TYR A 57 -3.51 -7.91 0.43
C TYR A 57 -3.46 -8.52 1.82
N ALA A 58 -2.76 -7.86 2.75
CA ALA A 58 -2.78 -8.24 4.17
C ALA A 58 -4.06 -7.75 4.85
N ILE A 59 -4.58 -8.50 5.82
CA ILE A 59 -5.71 -8.07 6.66
C ILE A 59 -5.24 -7.11 7.75
N LYS A 60 -4.06 -7.37 8.33
CA LYS A 60 -3.41 -6.49 9.30
C LYS A 60 -1.92 -6.38 8.98
N VAL A 61 -1.40 -5.15 8.96
CA VAL A 61 0.03 -4.86 8.84
C VAL A 61 0.49 -4.23 10.16
N LEU A 62 1.64 -4.68 10.68
CA LEU A 62 2.27 -4.10 11.86
C LEU A 62 3.40 -3.16 11.46
N GLY A 63 3.37 -1.94 12.00
CA GLY A 63 4.32 -0.88 11.73
C GLY A 63 3.61 0.38 11.25
N ASP A 64 4.32 1.49 11.33
CA ASP A 64 3.85 2.80 10.88
C ASP A 64 4.82 3.33 9.83
N LEU A 65 4.28 4.06 8.85
CA LEU A 65 5.13 4.81 7.93
C LEU A 65 5.92 5.88 8.71
N PRO A 66 7.18 6.16 8.33
CA PRO A 66 7.95 7.27 8.89
C PRO A 66 7.22 8.61 8.70
N ASP A 67 7.38 9.53 9.64
CA ASP A 67 6.69 10.84 9.58
C ASP A 67 7.07 11.64 8.33
N SER A 68 8.32 11.53 7.87
CA SER A 68 8.76 12.14 6.60
C SER A 68 7.97 11.66 5.38
N ILE A 69 7.59 10.37 5.35
CA ILE A 69 6.78 9.79 4.26
C ILE A 69 5.31 10.20 4.39
N LYS A 70 4.80 10.35 5.62
CA LYS A 70 3.44 10.86 5.86
C LYS A 70 3.31 12.32 5.41
N ASP A 71 4.32 13.14 5.69
CA ASP A 71 4.38 14.54 5.25
C ASP A 71 4.36 14.65 3.72
N ASP A 72 5.10 13.77 3.03
CA ASP A 72 5.06 13.68 1.58
C ASP A 72 3.67 13.31 1.09
N ALA A 73 3.00 12.33 1.72
CA ALA A 73 1.63 11.94 1.36
C ALA A 73 0.64 13.10 1.48
N HIS A 74 0.76 13.93 2.52
CA HIS A 74 -0.05 15.13 2.66
C HIS A 74 0.18 16.10 1.50
N ARG A 75 1.43 16.34 1.10
CA ARG A 75 1.74 17.22 -0.04
C ARG A 75 1.13 16.69 -1.34
N PHE A 76 1.23 15.39 -1.61
CA PHE A 76 0.62 14.77 -2.79
C PHE A 76 -0.91 14.94 -2.82
N ALA A 77 -1.58 14.78 -1.68
CA ALA A 77 -3.03 14.92 -1.57
C ALA A 77 -3.54 16.36 -1.76
N PHE A 78 -2.67 17.38 -1.70
CA PHE A 78 -3.03 18.79 -1.94
C PHE A 78 -2.61 19.30 -3.33
N THR A 79 -1.88 18.50 -4.10
CA THR A 79 -1.48 18.81 -5.48
C THR A 79 -2.42 18.23 -6.54
N GLU A 80 -3.42 17.44 -6.13
CA GLU A 80 -4.52 16.91 -6.96
C GLU A 80 -5.89 17.45 -6.52
#